data_AF-A0A968WG81-F1
#
_entry.id   AF-A0A968WG81-F1
#
_cell.length_a   1.000
_cell.length_b   1.000
_cell.length_c   1.000
_cell.angle_alpha   90.00
_cell.angle_beta   90.00
_cell.angle_gamma   90.00
#
_symmetry.space_group_name_H-M   'P 1'
#
loop_
_entity.id
_entity.type
_entity.pdbx_description
1 polymer ?
#
loop_
_entity_poly.entity_id
_entity_poly.type
_entity_poly.pdbx_seq_one_letter_code
_entity_poly.pdbx_strand_id
1 'polypeptide(L)'
;MIAADGDDDGDSGSGKDNNNTRFKLDSTDYKTRAQYDSIQSTLPEADRDGWFKRMAQYRAIDLNNKYEGRKGEFSKDFAELFTANAPKVFFFLLPIFALILKLLYVRRDFFYSEHLVFTTNYYNFFYLAGSLVMLVGLIPYVGWIKYFLVVWMVVYPLVGMKRMYNQGWFKTFVKFSMLWFIFGFFVSLALVVDVFIIMLTL
;
A
#
# COMPACT_ATOMS: atom_id res chain seq x y z
N MET A 1 31.44 71.32 -7.28
CA MET A 1 30.24 70.48 -7.48
C MET A 1 30.66 69.04 -7.30
N ILE A 2 30.22 68.21 -6.36
CA ILE A 2 29.23 68.17 -5.27
C ILE A 2 29.77 67.06 -4.33
N ALA A 3 30.12 67.38 -3.07
CA ALA A 3 29.59 66.83 -1.80
C ALA A 3 29.66 65.29 -1.63
N ALA A 4 30.46 64.76 -0.68
CA ALA A 4 30.12 64.39 0.73
C ALA A 4 29.25 63.10 0.78
N ASP A 5 29.42 62.08 1.62
CA ASP A 5 29.78 61.91 3.05
C ASP A 5 29.85 60.35 3.22
N GLY A 6 30.70 59.69 4.00
CA GLY A 6 30.86 59.71 5.45
C GLY A 6 31.27 58.29 5.92
N ASP A 7 31.99 58.23 7.04
CA ASP A 7 32.60 57.09 7.77
C ASP A 7 31.61 55.93 8.10
N ASP A 8 31.95 54.72 8.54
CA ASP A 8 32.84 54.31 9.64
C ASP A 8 32.88 52.75 9.72
N ASP A 9 33.84 52.21 10.49
CA ASP A 9 33.85 50.86 11.14
C ASP A 9 33.88 49.58 10.26
N GLY A 10 34.82 48.64 10.35
CA GLY A 10 35.48 48.10 11.54
C GLY A 10 34.83 46.80 12.00
N ASP A 11 35.02 45.66 11.31
CA ASP A 11 34.99 44.35 11.99
C ASP A 11 35.74 43.23 11.25
N SER A 12 36.39 42.45 12.09
CA SER A 12 37.26 41.30 11.94
C SER A 12 36.77 40.16 11.04
N GLY A 13 37.64 39.75 10.10
CA GLY A 13 37.51 38.51 9.32
C GLY A 13 38.71 37.59 9.55
N SER A 14 38.90 37.17 10.80
CA SER A 14 39.90 36.20 11.21
C SER A 14 39.59 34.79 10.67
N GLY A 15 40.64 34.07 10.26
CA GLY A 15 40.71 32.62 10.40
C GLY A 15 39.87 31.80 9.43
N LYS A 16 40.44 31.49 8.25
CA LYS A 16 40.05 30.34 7.45
C LYS A 16 40.51 29.06 8.17
N ASP A 17 39.66 28.57 9.07
CA ASP A 17 39.93 27.35 9.82
C ASP A 17 38.97 26.24 9.36
N ASN A 18 39.44 25.63 8.28
CA ASN A 18 39.14 24.30 7.76
C ASN A 18 38.49 23.34 8.78
N ASN A 19 37.24 22.95 8.53
CA ASN A 19 36.80 21.58 8.77
C ASN A 19 35.77 21.16 7.72
N ASN A 20 36.32 20.61 6.64
CA ASN A 20 35.63 19.75 5.69
C ASN A 20 35.08 18.51 6.42
N THR A 21 33.78 18.51 6.71
CA THR A 21 32.99 17.27 6.79
C THR A 21 31.92 17.28 5.73
N ARG A 22 32.35 17.52 4.48
CA ARG A 22 31.59 17.14 3.29
C ARG A 22 31.85 15.65 2.98
N PHE A 23 31.27 14.77 3.78
CA PHE A 23 30.97 13.41 3.34
C PHE A 23 29.46 13.30 3.15
N LYS A 24 28.95 13.97 2.11
CA LYS A 24 27.69 13.59 1.48
C LYS A 24 28.05 12.54 0.43
N LEU A 25 28.07 11.28 0.85
CA LEU A 25 27.98 10.17 -0.08
C LEU A 25 26.59 10.26 -0.71
N ASP A 26 26.56 10.81 -1.92
CA ASP A 26 25.38 10.79 -2.77
C ASP A 26 24.96 9.32 -2.93
N SER A 27 23.80 9.01 -2.38
CA SER A 27 23.28 7.67 -2.22
C SER A 27 22.82 7.10 -3.57
N THR A 28 22.96 5.78 -3.70
CA THR A 28 22.15 4.86 -4.55
C THR A 28 22.53 4.70 -6.03
N ASP A 29 23.66 4.02 -6.31
CA ASP A 29 23.84 3.33 -7.61
C ASP A 29 24.73 2.08 -7.47
N TYR A 30 24.25 1.09 -6.70
CA TYR A 30 24.92 -0.22 -6.58
C TYR A 30 24.54 -1.10 -7.77
N LYS A 31 25.51 -1.49 -8.60
CA LYS A 31 25.27 -2.38 -9.76
C LYS A 31 25.47 -3.85 -9.43
N THR A 32 26.15 -4.18 -8.33
CA THR A 32 26.44 -5.58 -7.99
C THR A 32 26.55 -5.77 -6.47
N ARG A 33 26.17 -6.96 -5.98
CA ARG A 33 26.26 -7.31 -4.55
C ARG A 33 27.67 -7.08 -3.98
N ALA A 34 28.71 -7.46 -4.75
CA ALA A 34 30.10 -7.25 -4.38
C ALA A 34 30.47 -5.77 -4.21
N GLN A 35 29.89 -4.87 -5.03
CA GLN A 35 30.09 -3.42 -4.89
C GLN A 35 29.46 -2.91 -3.60
N TYR A 36 28.25 -3.39 -3.28
CA TYR A 36 27.57 -3.04 -2.05
C TYR A 36 28.31 -3.56 -0.80
N ASP A 37 28.80 -4.80 -0.83
CA ASP A 37 29.56 -5.40 0.28
C ASP A 37 30.90 -4.69 0.54
N SER A 38 31.57 -4.24 -0.53
CA SER A 38 32.79 -3.43 -0.43
C SER A 38 32.53 -2.11 0.31
N ILE A 39 31.47 -1.39 -0.06
CA ILE A 39 31.08 -0.13 0.61
C ILE A 39 30.65 -0.38 2.06
N GLN A 40 29.97 -1.49 2.34
CA GLN A 40 29.61 -1.85 3.71
C GLN A 40 30.83 -2.18 4.59
N SER A 41 31.88 -2.75 3.99
CA SER A 41 33.11 -3.07 4.72
C SER A 41 33.93 -1.82 5.12
N THR A 42 33.83 -0.74 4.33
CA THR A 42 34.53 0.52 4.58
C THR A 42 33.82 1.45 5.56
N LEU A 43 32.55 1.19 5.87
CA LEU A 43 31.80 1.95 6.87
C LEU A 43 32.19 1.56 8.30
N PRO A 44 32.25 2.53 9.24
CA PRO A 44 32.35 2.26 10.67
C PRO A 44 31.24 1.32 11.13
N GLU A 45 31.49 0.45 12.12
CA GLU A 45 30.52 -0.58 12.54
C GLU A 45 29.15 -0.02 12.94
N ALA A 46 29.13 1.21 13.46
CA ALA A 46 27.91 1.93 13.83
C ALA A 46 27.04 2.36 12.63
N ASP A 47 27.64 2.52 11.44
CA ASP A 47 26.97 3.02 10.23
C ASP A 47 26.68 1.90 9.21
N ARG A 48 27.03 0.65 9.53
CA ARG A 48 26.77 -0.50 8.66
C ARG A 48 25.27 -0.80 8.60
N ASP A 49 24.81 -1.17 7.41
CA ASP A 49 23.43 -1.57 7.19
C ASP A 49 23.09 -2.84 7.98
N GLY A 50 22.03 -2.76 8.79
CA GLY A 50 21.45 -3.91 9.46
C GLY A 50 20.96 -4.98 8.47
N TRP A 51 20.74 -6.19 8.97
CA TRP A 51 20.45 -7.35 8.13
C TRP A 51 19.24 -7.16 7.20
N PHE A 52 18.19 -6.45 7.65
CA PHE A 52 17.01 -6.15 6.84
C PHE A 52 17.32 -5.19 5.68
N LYS A 53 18.06 -4.12 5.96
CA LYS A 53 18.42 -3.12 4.95
C LYS A 53 19.35 -3.75 3.90
N ARG A 54 20.26 -4.62 4.34
CA ARG A 54 21.12 -5.45 3.49
C ARG A 54 20.33 -6.37 2.57
N MET A 55 19.38 -7.10 3.13
CA MET A 55 18.49 -7.99 2.36
C MET A 55 17.71 -7.22 1.30
N ALA A 56 17.17 -6.04 1.66
CA ALA A 56 16.47 -5.18 0.71
C ALA A 56 17.39 -4.66 -0.40
N GLN A 57 18.62 -4.25 -0.07
CA GLN A 57 19.61 -3.77 -1.05
C GLN A 57 20.04 -4.87 -2.01
N TYR A 58 20.30 -6.09 -1.52
CA TYR A 58 20.61 -7.22 -2.40
C TYR A 58 19.48 -7.49 -3.39
N ARG A 59 18.23 -7.49 -2.92
CA ARG A 59 17.07 -7.69 -3.80
C ARG A 59 16.93 -6.57 -4.82
N ALA A 60 17.10 -5.31 -4.42
CA ALA A 60 17.07 -4.19 -5.35
C ALA A 60 18.13 -4.33 -6.46
N ILE A 61 19.35 -4.76 -6.11
CA ILE A 61 20.44 -5.01 -7.05
C ILE A 61 20.10 -6.20 -7.98
N ASP A 62 19.61 -7.31 -7.43
CA ASP A 62 19.24 -8.49 -8.21
C ASP A 62 18.13 -8.18 -9.23
N LEU A 63 17.08 -7.47 -8.79
CA LEU A 63 15.98 -7.05 -9.65
C LEU A 63 16.48 -6.09 -10.73
N ASN A 64 17.30 -5.10 -10.36
CA ASN A 64 17.84 -4.15 -11.34
C ASN A 64 18.69 -4.86 -12.40
N ASN A 65 19.54 -5.80 -12.01
CA ASN A 65 20.36 -6.59 -12.93
C ASN A 65 19.52 -7.55 -13.78
N LYS A 66 18.50 -8.19 -13.20
CA LYS A 66 17.59 -9.10 -13.91
C LYS A 66 16.82 -8.37 -15.02
N TYR A 67 16.42 -7.12 -14.77
CA TYR A 67 15.61 -6.31 -15.69
C TYR A 67 16.41 -5.20 -16.39
N GLU A 68 17.74 -5.19 -16.30
CA GLU A 68 18.60 -4.22 -16.99
C GLU A 68 18.36 -4.32 -18.50
N GLY A 69 18.06 -3.18 -19.15
CA GLY A 69 17.70 -3.14 -20.57
C GLY A 69 16.30 -3.68 -20.93
N ARG A 70 15.55 -4.27 -19.99
CA ARG A 70 14.22 -4.89 -20.21
C ARG A 70 13.14 -4.28 -19.31
N LYS A 71 13.08 -2.95 -19.27
CA LYS A 71 12.21 -2.16 -18.38
C LYS A 71 10.71 -2.52 -18.45
N GLY A 72 10.24 -3.13 -19.53
CA GLY A 72 8.85 -3.58 -19.69
C GLY A 72 8.55 -5.02 -19.23
N GLU A 73 9.57 -5.84 -18.96
CA GLU A 73 9.37 -7.23 -18.49
C GLU A 73 9.05 -7.26 -17.00
N PHE A 74 9.71 -6.41 -16.18
CA PHE A 74 9.42 -6.33 -14.75
C PHE A 74 7.93 -6.09 -14.46
N SER A 75 7.32 -5.10 -15.12
CA SER A 75 5.91 -4.78 -14.88
C SER A 75 4.97 -5.89 -15.33
N LYS A 76 5.35 -6.66 -16.36
CA LYS A 76 4.56 -7.81 -16.83
C LYS A 76 4.64 -8.96 -15.83
N ASP A 77 5.85 -9.35 -15.43
CA ASP A 77 6.07 -10.40 -14.44
C ASP A 77 5.40 -10.05 -13.11
N PHE A 78 5.53 -8.81 -12.67
CA PHE A 78 4.86 -8.31 -11.47
C PHE A 78 3.33 -8.41 -11.59
N ALA A 79 2.75 -7.93 -12.71
CA ALA A 79 1.30 -7.98 -12.92
C ALA A 79 0.76 -9.41 -13.02
N GLU A 80 1.53 -10.31 -13.63
CA GLU A 80 1.21 -11.74 -13.72
C GLU A 80 1.20 -12.37 -12.33
N LEU A 81 2.26 -12.19 -11.54
CA LEU A 81 2.34 -12.71 -10.17
C LEU A 81 1.27 -12.12 -9.26
N PHE A 82 1.02 -10.80 -9.35
CA PHE A 82 -0.02 -10.11 -8.59
C PHE A 82 -1.41 -10.67 -8.90
N THR A 83 -1.73 -10.84 -10.19
CA THR A 83 -3.02 -11.40 -10.62
C THR A 83 -3.14 -12.88 -10.21
N ALA A 84 -2.06 -13.64 -10.27
CA ALA A 84 -2.02 -15.03 -9.82
C ALA A 84 -2.23 -15.19 -8.30
N ASN A 85 -1.82 -14.20 -7.51
CA ASN A 85 -2.01 -14.20 -6.06
C ASN A 85 -3.34 -13.60 -5.58
N ALA A 86 -4.00 -12.76 -6.39
CA ALA A 86 -5.26 -12.11 -6.03
C ALA A 86 -6.33 -13.09 -5.49
N PRO A 87 -6.60 -14.28 -6.09
CA PRO A 87 -7.55 -15.23 -5.53
C PRO A 87 -7.18 -15.73 -4.13
N LYS A 88 -5.89 -15.92 -3.84
CA LYS A 88 -5.41 -16.36 -2.52
C LYS A 88 -5.65 -15.28 -1.47
N VAL A 89 -5.35 -14.02 -1.81
CA VAL A 89 -5.59 -12.87 -0.93
C VAL A 89 -7.08 -12.73 -0.63
N PHE A 90 -7.94 -12.81 -1.65
CA PHE A 90 -9.39 -12.74 -1.45
C PHE A 90 -9.93 -13.89 -0.60
N PHE A 91 -9.41 -15.11 -0.79
CA PHE A 91 -9.81 -16.26 0.01
C PHE A 91 -9.50 -16.06 1.50
N PHE A 92 -8.37 -15.43 1.83
CA PHE A 92 -8.00 -15.12 3.23
C PHE A 92 -8.79 -13.93 3.80
N LEU A 93 -9.18 -12.95 2.97
CA LEU A 93 -9.96 -11.80 3.40
C LEU A 93 -11.42 -12.15 3.76
N LEU A 94 -12.00 -13.18 3.13
CA LEU A 94 -13.35 -13.66 3.45
C LEU A 94 -13.55 -14.03 4.94
N PRO A 95 -12.77 -14.95 5.53
CA PRO A 95 -12.91 -15.30 6.94
C PRO A 95 -12.54 -14.12 7.86
N ILE A 96 -11.60 -13.26 7.46
CA ILE A 96 -11.27 -12.04 8.22
C ILE A 96 -12.47 -11.10 8.28
N PHE A 97 -13.12 -10.83 7.15
CA PHE A 97 -14.29 -9.95 7.10
C PHE A 97 -15.42 -10.51 7.98
N ALA A 98 -15.69 -11.82 7.89
CA ALA A 98 -16.66 -12.50 8.74
C ALA A 98 -16.29 -12.43 10.23
N LEU A 99 -15.00 -12.55 10.56
CA LEU A 99 -14.48 -12.44 11.92
C LEU A 99 -14.62 -11.02 12.47
N ILE A 100 -14.36 -9.99 11.67
CA ILE A 100 -14.56 -8.59 12.07
C ILE A 100 -16.05 -8.32 12.33
N LEU A 101 -16.94 -8.84 11.47
CA LEU A 101 -18.38 -8.77 11.72
C LEU A 101 -18.76 -9.46 13.02
N LYS A 102 -18.27 -10.67 13.27
CA LYS A 102 -18.50 -11.38 14.54
C LYS A 102 -18.02 -10.55 15.74
N LEU A 103 -16.84 -9.93 15.66
CA LEU A 103 -16.29 -9.10 16.73
C LEU A 103 -17.16 -7.85 16.98
N LEU A 104 -17.62 -7.20 15.92
CA LEU A 104 -18.45 -6.00 16.00
C LEU A 104 -19.88 -6.27 16.49
N TYR A 105 -20.34 -7.51 16.33
CA TYR A 105 -21.67 -7.99 16.74
C TYR A 105 -21.61 -9.04 17.86
N VAL A 106 -20.51 -9.11 18.63
CA VAL A 106 -20.28 -10.12 19.69
C VAL A 106 -21.39 -10.21 20.75
N ARG A 107 -22.16 -9.14 20.95
CA ARG A 107 -23.29 -9.09 21.91
C ARG A 107 -24.61 -9.68 21.36
N ARG A 108 -24.58 -10.35 20.22
CA ARG A 108 -25.75 -10.92 19.55
C ARG A 108 -25.50 -12.40 19.27
N ASP A 109 -26.55 -13.20 19.35
CA ASP A 109 -26.52 -14.65 19.17
C ASP A 109 -26.45 -15.06 17.68
N PHE A 110 -25.55 -14.44 16.91
CA PHE A 110 -25.27 -14.87 15.55
C PHE A 110 -24.09 -15.84 15.55
N PHE A 111 -24.24 -16.95 14.82
CA PHE A 111 -23.15 -17.90 14.64
C PHE A 111 -22.12 -17.36 13.65
N TYR A 112 -20.87 -17.80 13.78
CA TYR A 112 -19.81 -17.44 12.82
C TYR A 112 -20.19 -17.82 11.38
N SER A 113 -20.89 -18.94 11.20
CA SER A 113 -21.40 -19.39 9.91
C SER A 113 -22.35 -18.38 9.26
N GLU A 114 -23.19 -17.69 10.04
CA GLU A 114 -24.14 -16.70 9.52
C GLU A 114 -23.40 -15.45 9.01
N HIS A 115 -22.40 -14.99 9.77
CA HIS A 115 -21.51 -13.90 9.33
C HIS A 115 -20.72 -14.29 8.08
N LEU A 116 -20.25 -15.54 8.00
CA LEU A 116 -19.51 -16.05 6.86
C LEU A 116 -20.38 -16.12 5.61
N VAL A 117 -21.60 -16.68 5.71
CA VAL A 117 -22.56 -16.73 4.60
C VAL A 117 -22.92 -15.32 4.14
N PHE A 118 -23.16 -14.37 5.05
CA PHE A 118 -23.40 -12.97 4.70
C PHE A 118 -22.23 -12.37 3.91
N THR A 119 -21.00 -12.61 4.38
CA THR A 119 -19.76 -12.14 3.73
C THR A 119 -19.61 -12.73 2.34
N THR A 120 -19.80 -14.03 2.17
CA THR A 120 -19.71 -14.70 0.87
C THR A 120 -20.74 -14.15 -0.11
N ASN A 121 -21.99 -13.94 0.34
CA ASN A 121 -23.02 -13.31 -0.49
C ASN A 121 -22.65 -11.88 -0.89
N TYR A 122 -22.07 -11.11 0.03
CA TYR A 122 -21.59 -9.76 -0.26
C TYR A 122 -20.48 -9.75 -1.32
N TYR A 123 -19.51 -10.66 -1.21
CA TYR A 123 -18.44 -10.80 -2.20
C TYR A 123 -18.96 -11.24 -3.57
N ASN A 124 -19.87 -12.21 -3.61
CA ASN A 124 -20.51 -12.64 -4.87
C ASN A 124 -21.23 -11.47 -5.55
N PHE A 125 -21.96 -10.68 -4.77
CA PHE A 125 -22.60 -9.46 -5.26
C PHE A 125 -21.58 -8.43 -5.76
N PHE A 126 -20.48 -8.22 -5.03
CA PHE A 126 -19.40 -7.31 -5.44
C PHE A 126 -18.78 -7.73 -6.77
N TYR A 127 -18.49 -9.03 -6.95
CA TYR A 127 -17.96 -9.56 -8.22
C TYR A 127 -18.97 -9.44 -9.37
N LEU A 128 -20.25 -9.71 -9.10
CA LEU A 128 -21.32 -9.54 -10.09
C LEU A 128 -21.49 -8.07 -10.49
N ALA A 129 -21.53 -7.16 -9.54
CA ALA A 129 -21.65 -5.73 -9.82
C ALA A 129 -20.40 -5.21 -10.55
N GLY A 130 -19.20 -5.65 -10.15
CA GLY A 130 -17.94 -5.31 -10.81
C GLY A 130 -17.88 -5.79 -12.26
N SER A 131 -18.32 -7.02 -12.54
CA SER A 131 -18.37 -7.55 -13.91
C SER A 131 -19.39 -6.79 -14.77
N LEU A 132 -20.53 -6.39 -14.22
CA LEU A 132 -21.49 -5.52 -14.89
C LEU A 132 -20.91 -4.13 -15.18
N VAL A 133 -20.14 -3.55 -14.24
CA VAL A 133 -19.45 -2.26 -14.46
C VAL A 133 -18.46 -2.37 -15.63
N MET A 134 -17.68 -3.46 -15.71
CA MET A 134 -16.78 -3.69 -16.83
C MET A 134 -17.54 -3.84 -18.15
N LEU A 135 -18.64 -4.61 -18.16
CA LEU A 135 -19.47 -4.83 -19.35
C LEU A 135 -20.10 -3.54 -19.88
N VAL A 136 -20.69 -2.73 -18.98
CA VAL A 136 -21.26 -1.42 -19.32
C VAL A 136 -20.18 -0.45 -19.79
N GLY A 137 -18.96 -0.55 -19.24
CA GLY A 137 -17.81 0.26 -19.65
C GLY A 137 -17.37 0.04 -21.10
N LEU A 138 -17.66 -1.12 -21.69
CA LEU A 138 -17.36 -1.41 -23.11
C LEU A 138 -18.32 -0.70 -24.07
N ILE A 139 -19.48 -0.22 -23.58
CA ILE A 139 -20.52 0.38 -24.41
C ILE A 139 -20.50 1.92 -24.23
N PRO A 140 -20.05 2.70 -25.23
CA PRO A 140 -19.77 4.12 -25.07
C PRO A 140 -21.00 5.00 -24.72
N TYR A 141 -22.22 4.54 -25.03
CA TYR A 141 -23.45 5.31 -24.82
C TYR A 141 -24.14 5.11 -23.46
N VAL A 142 -23.76 4.07 -22.69
CA VAL A 142 -24.39 3.73 -21.40
C VAL A 142 -23.46 3.88 -20.20
N GLY A 143 -22.30 4.52 -20.40
CA GLY A 143 -21.28 4.68 -19.37
C GLY A 143 -21.75 5.40 -18.09
N TRP A 144 -22.89 6.09 -18.10
CA TRP A 144 -23.48 6.71 -16.90
C TRP A 144 -24.08 5.67 -15.93
N ILE A 145 -24.49 4.49 -16.42
CA ILE A 145 -25.06 3.40 -15.61
C ILE A 145 -24.03 2.89 -14.59
N LYS A 146 -22.73 2.98 -14.91
CA LYS A 146 -21.65 2.58 -14.00
C LYS A 146 -21.72 3.33 -12.66
N TYR A 147 -22.12 4.59 -12.64
CA TYR A 147 -22.22 5.37 -11.41
C TYR A 147 -23.33 4.83 -10.50
N PHE A 148 -24.46 4.46 -11.09
CA PHE A 148 -25.55 3.81 -10.36
C PHE A 148 -25.14 2.45 -9.80
N LEU A 149 -24.39 1.65 -10.58
CA LEU A 149 -23.85 0.37 -10.12
C LEU A 149 -22.87 0.55 -8.96
N VAL A 150 -21.97 1.54 -9.04
CA VAL A 150 -21.03 1.83 -7.94
C VAL A 150 -21.76 2.27 -6.67
N VAL A 151 -22.78 3.12 -6.78
CA VAL A 151 -23.62 3.50 -5.63
C VAL A 151 -24.32 2.26 -5.06
N TRP A 152 -24.84 1.38 -5.92
CA TRP A 152 -25.47 0.13 -5.51
C TRP A 152 -24.53 -0.80 -4.75
N MET A 153 -23.25 -0.85 -5.13
CA MET A 153 -22.21 -1.61 -4.43
C MET A 153 -21.98 -1.15 -2.98
N VAL A 154 -22.22 0.14 -2.69
CA VAL A 154 -22.09 0.71 -1.35
C VAL A 154 -23.39 0.58 -0.55
N VAL A 155 -24.54 0.77 -1.19
CA VAL A 155 -25.85 0.75 -0.52
C VAL A 155 -26.26 -0.67 -0.13
N TYR A 156 -26.02 -1.67 -0.99
CA TYR A 156 -26.41 -3.06 -0.74
C TYR A 156 -25.86 -3.62 0.59
N PRO A 157 -24.55 -3.55 0.91
CA PRO A 157 -24.05 -4.07 2.18
C PRO A 157 -24.59 -3.32 3.40
N LEU A 158 -24.79 -2.01 3.29
CA LEU A 158 -25.36 -1.21 4.38
C LEU A 158 -26.78 -1.67 4.70
N VAL A 159 -27.60 -1.88 3.67
CA VAL A 159 -28.98 -2.39 3.80
C VAL A 159 -28.96 -3.85 4.28
N GLY A 160 -28.03 -4.67 3.78
CA GLY A 160 -27.85 -6.06 4.19
C GLY A 160 -27.54 -6.19 5.68
N MET A 161 -26.60 -5.39 6.19
CA MET A 161 -26.29 -5.35 7.62
C MET A 161 -27.48 -4.88 8.45
N LYS A 162 -28.22 -3.86 7.99
CA LYS A 162 -29.43 -3.42 8.69
C LYS A 162 -30.45 -4.55 8.80
N ARG A 163 -30.72 -5.26 7.71
CA ARG A 163 -31.74 -6.31 7.63
C ARG A 163 -31.35 -7.55 8.44
N MET A 164 -30.09 -7.94 8.41
CA MET A 164 -29.60 -9.11 9.15
C MET A 164 -29.57 -8.86 10.66
N TYR A 165 -29.04 -7.71 11.09
CA TYR A 165 -28.81 -7.45 12.51
C TYR A 165 -29.94 -6.68 13.22
N ASN A 166 -30.99 -6.27 12.49
CA ASN A 166 -32.17 -5.55 13.00
C ASN A 166 -31.81 -4.36 13.94
N GLN A 167 -30.86 -3.52 13.52
CA GLN A 167 -30.41 -2.34 14.27
C GLN A 167 -30.92 -1.04 13.65
N GLY A 168 -31.05 0.01 14.48
CA GLY A 168 -31.36 1.36 14.01
C GLY A 168 -30.28 1.90 13.07
N TRP A 169 -30.70 2.69 12.07
CA TRP A 169 -29.83 3.18 10.98
C TRP A 169 -28.52 3.82 11.47
N PHE A 170 -28.56 4.64 12.52
CA PHE A 170 -27.36 5.29 13.06
C PHE A 170 -26.33 4.28 13.59
N LYS A 171 -26.77 3.27 14.35
CA LYS A 171 -25.88 2.22 14.87
C LYS A 171 -25.29 1.39 13.74
N THR A 172 -26.10 1.06 12.72
CA THR A 172 -25.64 0.32 11.55
C THR A 172 -24.60 1.12 10.76
N PHE A 173 -24.81 2.42 10.56
CA PHE A 173 -23.86 3.29 9.84
C PHE A 173 -22.52 3.40 10.57
N VAL A 174 -22.53 3.64 11.89
CA VAL A 174 -21.30 3.71 12.70
C VAL A 174 -20.53 2.40 12.62
N LYS A 175 -21.23 1.26 12.78
CA LYS A 175 -20.62 -0.06 12.66
C LYS A 175 -20.10 -0.35 11.26
N PHE A 176 -20.84 0.03 10.22
CA PHE A 176 -20.41 -0.12 8.83
C PHE A 176 -19.12 0.68 8.58
N SER A 177 -19.04 1.92 9.07
CA SER A 177 -17.82 2.72 8.98
C SER A 177 -16.65 2.06 9.71
N MET A 178 -16.84 1.60 10.95
CA MET A 178 -15.83 0.85 11.70
C MET A 178 -15.38 -0.42 10.97
N LEU A 179 -16.32 -1.18 10.40
CA LEU A 179 -16.03 -2.36 9.61
C LEU A 179 -15.13 -2.01 8.42
N TRP A 180 -15.44 -0.96 7.66
CA TRP A 180 -14.61 -0.50 6.54
C TRP A 180 -13.21 -0.09 6.97
N PHE A 181 -13.06 0.61 8.09
CA PHE A 181 -11.74 1.00 8.61
C PHE A 181 -10.90 -0.22 9.02
N ILE A 182 -11.48 -1.12 9.82
CA ILE A 182 -10.76 -2.32 10.30
C ILE A 182 -10.44 -3.23 9.13
N PHE A 183 -11.41 -3.48 8.26
CA PHE A 183 -11.21 -4.32 7.09
C PHE A 183 -10.18 -3.71 6.13
N GLY A 184 -10.22 -2.40 5.90
CA GLY A 184 -9.24 -1.68 5.09
C GLY A 184 -7.81 -1.81 5.63
N PHE A 185 -7.64 -1.80 6.96
CA PHE A 185 -6.34 -2.10 7.57
C PHE A 185 -5.86 -3.52 7.24
N PHE A 186 -6.71 -4.54 7.40
CA PHE A 186 -6.35 -5.92 7.04
C PHE A 186 -6.06 -6.11 5.54
N VAL A 187 -6.81 -5.44 4.67
CA VAL A 187 -6.54 -5.41 3.22
C VAL A 187 -5.16 -4.80 2.96
N SER A 188 -4.84 -3.67 3.58
CA SER A 188 -3.53 -3.03 3.41
C SER A 188 -2.39 -3.94 3.86
N LEU A 189 -2.55 -4.63 5.00
CA LEU A 189 -1.57 -5.60 5.49
C LEU A 189 -1.41 -6.78 4.52
N ALA A 190 -2.52 -7.32 4.02
CA ALA A 190 -2.50 -8.42 3.05
C ALA A 190 -1.80 -8.03 1.75
N LEU A 191 -2.01 -6.80 1.24
CA LEU A 191 -1.32 -6.29 0.06
C LEU A 191 0.18 -6.10 0.29
N VAL A 192 0.59 -5.60 1.46
CA VAL A 192 2.02 -5.48 1.80
C VAL A 192 2.69 -6.86 1.83
N VAL A 193 2.03 -7.84 2.44
CA VAL A 193 2.53 -9.23 2.47
C VAL A 193 2.61 -9.82 1.06
N ASP A 194 1.60 -9.60 0.22
CA ASP A 194 1.60 -10.09 -1.17
C ASP A 194 2.73 -9.47 -1.99
N VAL A 195 2.92 -8.14 -1.91
CA VAL A 195 4.04 -7.45 -2.58
C VAL A 195 5.38 -7.98 -2.08
N PHE A 196 5.52 -8.25 -0.78
CA PHE A 196 6.73 -8.84 -0.23
C PHE A 196 6.99 -10.24 -0.79
N ILE A 197 5.97 -11.08 -0.92
CA ILE A 197 6.07 -12.41 -1.54
C ILE A 197 6.47 -12.31 -3.01
N ILE A 198 5.86 -11.38 -3.75
CA ILE A 198 6.20 -11.13 -5.16
C ILE A 198 7.67 -10.71 -5.28
N MET A 199 8.13 -9.78 -4.43
CA MET A 199 9.53 -9.33 -4.40
C MET A 199 10.53 -10.44 -4.01
N LEU A 200 10.10 -11.42 -3.21
CA LEU A 200 10.93 -12.60 -2.91
C LEU A 200 11.00 -13.59 -4.08
N THR A 201 9.94 -13.62 -4.90
CA THR A 201 9.79 -14.56 -6.03
C THR A 201 10.49 -14.06 -7.29
N LEU A 202 10.50 -12.74 -7.51
CA LEU A 202 11.21 -12.09 -8.61
C LEU A 202 12.74 -12.19 -8.47
#